data_AF-A0A2S8F0C1-F1
#
_entry.id   AF-A0A2S8F0C1-F1
#
_cell.length_a   1.000
_cell.length_b   1.000
_cell.length_c   1.000
_cell.angle_alpha   90.00
_cell.angle_beta   90.00
_cell.angle_gamma   90.00
#
_symmetry.space_group_name_H-M   'P 1'
#
loop_
_entity.id
_entity.type
_entity.pdbx_description
1 polymer ?
#
loop_
_entity_poly.entity_id
_entity_poly.type
_entity_poly.pdbx_seq_one_letter_code
_entity_poly.pdbx_strand_id
1 'polypeptide(L)'
;MTQTQWLVDYIAKAFAGVSLDGGIDIHAAQSMDDYGNPEEDQLSKTAERIDWRRVKMATLQPRFWGITFLDAQGFRFYAPAIMTELLIQGDETYNLSAWFLSGLAVSPTGEMKEVPFDELFNSAQRAAIIRYLKHVVHNDPSLGKEAAEQRLHEIQTRTGKG
;
A
#
# COMPACT_ATOMS: atom_id res chain seq x y z
N MET A 1 6.64 -12.75 21.09
CA MET A 1 6.40 -11.98 19.85
C MET A 1 5.31 -12.69 19.06
N THR A 2 4.22 -12.01 18.70
CA THR A 2 3.13 -12.60 17.89
C THR A 2 3.54 -12.65 16.41
N GLN A 3 2.85 -13.45 15.60
CA GLN A 3 3.08 -13.49 14.15
C GLN A 3 2.85 -12.11 13.49
N THR A 4 1.79 -11.41 13.91
CA THR A 4 1.48 -10.05 13.47
C THR A 4 2.59 -9.07 13.81
N GLN A 5 3.08 -9.08 15.06
CA GLN A 5 4.17 -8.17 15.47
C GLN A 5 5.44 -8.43 14.66
N TRP A 6 5.80 -9.70 14.46
CA TRP A 6 6.95 -10.05 13.63
C TRP A 6 6.82 -9.52 12.19
N LEU A 7 5.62 -9.61 11.60
CA LEU A 7 5.38 -9.14 10.25
C LEU A 7 5.45 -7.61 10.15
N VAL A 8 4.92 -6.89 11.14
CA VAL A 8 5.06 -5.44 11.26
C VAL A 8 6.54 -5.05 11.32
N ASP A 9 7.33 -5.70 12.17
CA ASP A 9 8.77 -5.43 12.28
C ASP A 9 9.53 -5.76 10.98
N TYR A 10 9.10 -6.82 10.28
CA TYR A 10 9.66 -7.21 8.98
C TYR A 10 9.37 -6.15 7.90
N ILE A 11 8.13 -5.66 7.82
CA ILE A 11 7.73 -4.58 6.91
C ILE A 11 8.54 -3.32 7.25
N ALA A 12 8.63 -2.97 8.54
CA ALA A 12 9.40 -1.82 9.01
C ALA A 12 10.86 -1.85 8.55
N LYS A 13 11.49 -3.03 8.61
CA LYS A 13 12.86 -3.22 8.14
C LYS A 13 12.98 -3.16 6.61
N ALA A 14 12.04 -3.77 5.87
CA ALA A 14 12.07 -3.82 4.41
C ALA A 14 11.87 -2.45 3.75
N PHE A 15 11.07 -1.59 4.39
CA PHE A 15 10.76 -0.24 3.93
C PHE A 15 11.50 0.85 4.72
N ALA A 16 12.58 0.49 5.43
CA ALA A 16 13.39 1.46 6.15
C ALA A 16 13.97 2.51 5.18
N GLY A 17 13.77 3.80 5.52
CA GLY A 17 14.28 4.92 4.72
C GLY A 17 13.47 5.25 3.46
N VAL A 18 12.30 4.63 3.25
CA VAL A 18 11.38 5.05 2.19
C VAL A 18 10.72 6.38 2.57
N SER A 19 11.01 7.42 1.79
CA SER A 19 10.32 8.71 1.78
C SER A 19 9.34 8.79 0.60
N LEU A 20 8.45 9.78 0.64
CA LEU A 20 7.52 10.08 -0.45
C LEU A 20 8.23 10.75 -1.63
N ASP A 21 9.30 11.49 -1.36
CA ASP A 21 10.05 12.29 -2.33
C ASP A 21 9.11 13.21 -3.13
N GLY A 22 9.06 13.05 -4.45
CA GLY A 22 8.19 13.81 -5.35
C GLY A 22 6.83 13.16 -5.60
N GLY A 23 6.51 12.05 -4.93
CA GLY A 23 5.28 11.30 -5.11
C GLY A 23 4.03 12.05 -4.64
N ILE A 24 2.88 11.61 -5.15
CA ILE A 24 1.56 12.13 -4.77
C ILE A 24 1.25 11.68 -3.33
N ASP A 25 0.98 12.64 -2.44
CA ASP A 25 0.53 12.34 -1.08
C ASP A 25 -0.97 11.97 -1.05
N ILE A 26 -1.42 11.27 0.00
CA ILE A 26 -2.79 10.74 0.08
C ILE A 26 -3.86 11.83 0.10
N HIS A 27 -3.55 13.05 0.58
CA HIS A 27 -4.50 14.17 0.56
C HIS A 27 -4.65 14.70 -0.85
N ALA A 28 -3.53 14.94 -1.55
CA ALA A 28 -3.56 15.32 -2.96
C ALA A 28 -4.28 14.26 -3.82
N ALA A 29 -4.06 12.97 -3.54
CA ALA A 29 -4.74 11.88 -4.22
C ALA A 29 -6.25 11.87 -3.98
N GLN A 30 -6.70 12.14 -2.75
CA GLN A 30 -8.13 12.28 -2.45
C GLN A 30 -8.73 13.52 -3.12
N SER A 31 -8.00 14.64 -3.15
CA SER A 31 -8.44 15.84 -3.88
C SER A 31 -8.66 15.54 -5.37
N MET A 32 -7.80 14.73 -6.00
CA MET A 32 -7.99 14.29 -7.39
C MET A 32 -9.26 13.45 -7.58
N ASP A 33 -9.51 12.52 -6.66
CA ASP A 33 -10.73 11.69 -6.65
C ASP A 33 -12.00 12.53 -6.48
N ASP A 34 -11.93 13.57 -5.63
CA ASP A 34 -13.01 14.53 -5.38
C ASP A 34 -13.22 15.54 -6.54
N TYR A 35 -12.44 15.45 -7.64
CA TYR A 35 -12.39 16.44 -8.73
C TYR A 35 -11.99 17.85 -8.26
N GLY A 36 -11.22 17.93 -7.18
CA GLY A 36 -10.71 19.13 -6.54
C GLY A 36 -11.34 19.39 -5.17
N ASN A 37 -10.52 19.35 -4.11
CA ASN A 37 -10.93 19.57 -2.74
C ASN A 37 -9.96 20.53 -2.00
N PRO A 38 -10.35 21.80 -1.77
CA PRO A 38 -9.48 22.79 -1.12
C PRO A 38 -9.02 22.42 0.29
N GLU A 39 -9.79 21.63 1.03
CA GLU A 39 -9.41 21.19 2.38
C GLU A 39 -8.29 20.14 2.30
N GLU A 40 -8.44 19.15 1.42
CA GLU A 40 -7.40 18.16 1.15
C GLU A 40 -6.14 18.79 0.54
N ASP A 41 -6.30 19.76 -0.36
CA ASP A 41 -5.19 20.53 -0.92
C ASP A 41 -4.40 21.28 0.17
N GLN A 42 -5.09 21.79 1.19
CA GLN A 42 -4.44 22.46 2.32
C GLN A 42 -3.73 21.47 3.25
N LEU A 43 -4.31 20.28 3.48
CA LEU A 43 -3.69 19.21 4.25
C LEU A 43 -2.44 18.65 3.56
N SER A 44 -2.50 18.50 2.23
CA SER A 44 -1.39 18.05 1.38
C SER A 44 -0.11 18.87 1.60
N LYS A 45 -0.22 20.19 1.82
CA LYS A 45 0.95 21.08 2.07
C LYS A 45 1.77 20.69 3.30
N THR A 46 1.15 20.03 4.27
CA THR A 46 1.79 19.59 5.52
C THR A 46 1.78 18.07 5.71
N ALA A 47 1.42 17.32 4.65
CA ALA A 47 1.40 15.87 4.71
C ALA A 47 2.79 15.32 5.08
N GLU A 48 2.82 14.20 5.80
CA GLU A 48 4.06 13.49 6.12
C GLU A 48 4.67 12.92 4.84
N ARG A 49 5.97 13.18 4.62
CA ARG A 49 6.71 12.81 3.40
C ARG A 49 8.03 12.09 3.66
N ILE A 50 8.45 12.00 4.90
CA ILE A 50 9.78 11.51 5.30
C ILE A 50 9.69 10.13 5.91
N ASP A 51 8.70 9.90 6.78
CA ASP A 51 8.58 8.64 7.52
C ASP A 51 7.16 8.10 7.48
N TRP A 52 6.95 7.10 6.62
CA TRP A 52 5.65 6.44 6.44
C TRP A 52 5.07 5.87 7.74
N ARG A 53 5.89 5.57 8.76
CA ARG A 53 5.41 5.04 10.06
C ARG A 53 4.58 6.04 10.86
N ARG A 54 4.66 7.33 10.50
CA ARG A 54 3.88 8.40 11.11
C ARG A 54 2.51 8.58 10.47
N VAL A 55 2.29 8.01 9.28
CA VAL A 55 0.95 7.95 8.67
C VAL A 55 0.10 6.95 9.46
N LYS A 56 -1.10 7.37 9.87
CA LYS A 56 -1.99 6.60 10.74
C LYS A 56 -3.26 6.17 10.01
N MET A 57 -3.93 5.15 10.55
CA MET A 57 -5.24 4.71 10.07
C MET A 57 -6.24 5.87 9.91
N ALA A 58 -6.28 6.80 10.86
CA ALA A 58 -7.16 7.99 10.79
C ALA A 58 -6.89 8.91 9.58
N THR A 59 -5.68 8.87 9.01
CA THR A 59 -5.36 9.56 7.76
C THR A 59 -5.80 8.74 6.54
N LEU A 60 -5.55 7.44 6.58
CA LEU A 60 -5.73 6.52 5.45
C LEU A 60 -7.20 6.16 5.22
N GLN A 61 -7.91 5.77 6.27
CA GLN A 61 -9.25 5.20 6.17
C GLN A 61 -10.28 6.17 5.57
N PRO A 62 -10.30 7.48 5.88
CA PRO A 62 -11.22 8.40 5.20
C PRO A 62 -10.91 8.62 3.72
N ARG A 63 -9.72 8.20 3.26
CA ARG A 63 -9.14 8.53 1.93
C ARG A 63 -8.85 7.28 1.10
N PHE A 64 -9.57 6.19 1.36
CA PHE A 64 -9.30 4.93 0.69
C PHE A 64 -9.49 5.01 -0.83
N TRP A 65 -10.36 5.89 -1.33
CA TRP A 65 -10.58 6.11 -2.76
C TRP A 65 -9.34 6.72 -3.44
N GLY A 66 -8.69 7.68 -2.76
CA GLY A 66 -7.46 8.32 -3.20
C GLY A 66 -6.30 7.37 -3.48
N ILE A 67 -6.31 6.12 -2.97
CA ILE A 67 -5.27 5.11 -3.26
C ILE A 67 -5.12 4.87 -4.78
N THR A 68 -6.21 4.95 -5.52
CA THR A 68 -6.19 4.76 -6.98
C THR A 68 -5.45 5.88 -7.72
N PHE A 69 -5.35 7.07 -7.13
CA PHE A 69 -4.70 8.26 -7.68
C PHE A 69 -3.25 8.45 -7.21
N LEU A 70 -2.76 7.64 -6.27
CA LEU A 70 -1.33 7.62 -5.95
C LEU A 70 -0.52 7.24 -7.19
N ASP A 71 0.55 7.97 -7.45
CA ASP A 71 1.55 7.56 -8.44
C ASP A 71 2.43 6.42 -7.88
N ALA A 72 3.42 5.96 -8.65
CA ALA A 72 4.30 4.88 -8.22
C ALA A 72 5.02 5.21 -6.90
N GLN A 73 5.60 6.41 -6.78
CA GLN A 73 6.31 6.85 -5.58
C GLN A 73 5.37 6.99 -4.37
N GLY A 74 4.20 7.60 -4.57
CA GLY A 74 3.14 7.68 -3.58
C GLY A 74 2.73 6.31 -3.06
N PHE A 75 2.44 5.39 -3.97
CA PHE A 75 2.05 4.04 -3.59
C PHE A 75 3.17 3.32 -2.82
N ARG A 76 4.43 3.45 -3.25
CA ARG A 76 5.58 2.87 -2.56
C ARG A 76 5.73 3.40 -1.13
N PHE A 77 5.46 4.68 -0.90
CA PHE A 77 5.50 5.30 0.42
C PHE A 77 4.35 4.85 1.32
N TYR A 78 3.11 4.81 0.80
CA TYR A 78 1.94 4.45 1.61
C TYR A 78 1.74 2.95 1.80
N ALA A 79 2.26 2.09 0.91
CA ALA A 79 2.13 0.64 1.03
C ALA A 79 2.55 0.07 2.39
N PRO A 80 3.76 0.37 2.94
CA PRO A 80 4.13 -0.14 4.26
C PRO A 80 3.28 0.43 5.40
N ALA A 81 2.82 1.68 5.28
CA ALA A 81 1.92 2.28 6.27
C ALA A 81 0.56 1.55 6.28
N ILE A 82 -0.05 1.37 5.10
CA ILE A 82 -1.33 0.68 4.95
C ILE A 82 -1.22 -0.77 5.46
N MET A 83 -0.23 -1.54 5.02
CA MET A 83 -0.04 -2.93 5.51
C MET A 83 0.11 -2.98 7.03
N THR A 84 0.87 -2.05 7.62
CA THR A 84 1.11 -2.02 9.07
C THR A 84 -0.14 -1.64 9.85
N GLU A 85 -0.85 -0.59 9.42
CA GLU A 85 -2.07 -0.12 10.10
C GLU A 85 -3.19 -1.17 9.99
N LEU A 86 -3.34 -1.85 8.84
CA LEU A 86 -4.27 -2.97 8.66
C LEU A 86 -3.94 -4.16 9.57
N LEU A 87 -2.65 -4.49 9.74
CA LEU A 87 -2.22 -5.58 10.65
C LEU A 87 -2.47 -5.25 12.13
N ILE A 88 -2.35 -3.98 12.53
CA ILE A 88 -2.47 -3.55 13.92
C ILE A 88 -3.93 -3.30 14.31
N GLN A 89 -4.69 -2.62 13.45
CA GLN A 89 -6.04 -2.14 13.77
C GLN A 89 -7.15 -2.96 13.10
N GLY A 90 -6.85 -3.68 12.01
CA GLY A 90 -7.85 -4.28 11.13
C GLY A 90 -8.51 -3.25 10.21
N ASP A 91 -9.53 -3.68 9.47
CA ASP A 91 -10.35 -2.83 8.60
C ASP A 91 -11.80 -3.27 8.68
N GLU A 92 -12.52 -2.73 9.66
CA GLU A 92 -13.93 -3.09 9.93
C GLU A 92 -14.84 -2.85 8.72
N THR A 93 -14.48 -1.88 7.87
CA THR A 93 -15.25 -1.48 6.69
C THR A 93 -14.84 -2.21 5.42
N TYR A 94 -13.72 -2.95 5.44
CA TYR A 94 -13.07 -3.58 4.29
C TYR A 94 -12.69 -2.64 3.13
N ASN A 95 -12.90 -1.33 3.26
CA ASN A 95 -12.63 -0.39 2.18
C ASN A 95 -11.13 -0.23 1.96
N LEU A 96 -10.38 0.10 3.00
CA LEU A 96 -8.95 0.40 2.87
C LEU A 96 -8.18 -0.80 2.31
N SER A 97 -8.46 -1.99 2.84
CA SER A 97 -7.90 -3.26 2.40
C SER A 97 -8.27 -3.58 0.95
N ALA A 98 -9.53 -3.43 0.55
CA ALA A 98 -9.97 -3.68 -0.82
C ALA A 98 -9.28 -2.75 -1.84
N TRP A 99 -9.23 -1.44 -1.57
CA TRP A 99 -8.60 -0.47 -2.46
C TRP A 99 -7.08 -0.62 -2.52
N PHE A 100 -6.45 -0.97 -1.41
CA PHE A 100 -5.03 -1.31 -1.38
C PHE A 100 -4.71 -2.57 -2.21
N LEU A 101 -5.48 -3.64 -2.04
CA LEU A 101 -5.31 -4.87 -2.82
C LEU A 101 -5.59 -4.65 -4.31
N SER A 102 -6.55 -3.79 -4.65
CA SER A 102 -6.77 -3.37 -6.04
C SER A 102 -5.55 -2.61 -6.59
N GLY A 103 -5.00 -1.68 -5.81
CA GLY A 103 -3.82 -0.90 -6.19
C GLY A 103 -2.54 -1.72 -6.36
N LEU A 104 -2.43 -2.90 -5.74
CA LEU A 104 -1.32 -3.84 -5.91
C LEU A 104 -1.38 -4.66 -7.21
N ALA A 105 -2.38 -4.44 -8.08
CA ALA A 105 -2.49 -5.18 -9.33
C ALA A 105 -1.27 -4.97 -10.23
N VAL A 106 -0.76 -6.08 -10.76
CA VAL A 106 0.38 -6.06 -11.71
C VAL A 106 -0.14 -6.40 -13.10
N SER A 107 0.15 -5.54 -14.07
CA SER A 107 -0.24 -5.74 -15.46
C SER A 107 0.38 -7.00 -16.05
N PRO A 108 -0.15 -7.53 -17.17
CA PRO A 108 0.48 -8.65 -17.88
C PRO A 108 1.93 -8.40 -18.32
N THR A 109 2.34 -7.13 -18.47
CA THR A 109 3.71 -6.71 -18.78
C THR A 109 4.62 -6.61 -17.56
N GLY A 110 4.11 -6.88 -16.34
CA GLY A 110 4.89 -6.82 -15.10
C GLY A 110 4.95 -5.43 -14.46
N GLU A 111 4.09 -4.52 -14.90
CA GLU A 111 4.09 -3.12 -14.47
C GLU A 111 3.00 -2.86 -13.42
N MET A 112 3.27 -1.87 -12.57
CA MET A 112 2.33 -1.31 -11.62
C MET A 112 2.51 0.20 -11.64
N LYS A 113 1.41 0.96 -11.78
CA LYS A 113 1.46 2.43 -11.85
C LYS A 113 2.48 2.93 -12.90
N GLU A 114 2.41 2.32 -14.09
CA GLU A 114 3.25 2.66 -15.26
C GLU A 114 4.77 2.44 -15.08
N VAL A 115 5.18 1.72 -14.05
CA VAL A 115 6.59 1.34 -13.83
C VAL A 115 6.73 -0.17 -13.62
N PRO A 116 7.87 -0.78 -13.98
CA PRO A 116 8.13 -2.18 -13.65
C PRO A 116 8.06 -2.43 -12.14
N PHE A 117 7.33 -3.46 -11.73
CA PHE A 117 7.09 -3.73 -10.30
C PHE A 117 8.40 -3.98 -9.51
N ASP A 118 9.38 -4.59 -10.16
CA ASP A 118 10.69 -4.92 -9.58
C ASP A 118 11.67 -3.74 -9.52
N GLU A 119 11.43 -2.68 -10.30
CA GLU A 119 12.08 -1.39 -10.15
C GLU A 119 11.42 -0.57 -9.03
N LEU A 120 10.09 -0.64 -8.90
CA LEU A 120 9.35 0.07 -7.87
C LEU A 120 9.64 -0.45 -6.45
N PHE A 121 9.62 -1.77 -6.30
CA PHE A 121 9.87 -2.45 -5.04
C PHE A 121 11.12 -3.31 -5.14
N ASN A 122 12.12 -3.05 -4.29
CA ASN A 122 13.30 -3.91 -4.23
C ASN A 122 12.97 -5.31 -3.67
N SER A 123 13.92 -6.24 -3.74
CA SER A 123 13.69 -7.64 -3.32
C SER A 123 13.17 -7.78 -1.87
N ALA A 124 13.65 -6.95 -0.93
CA ALA A 124 13.18 -6.97 0.46
C ALA A 124 11.74 -6.46 0.59
N GLN A 125 11.39 -5.39 -0.14
CA GLN A 125 10.04 -4.81 -0.17
C GLN A 125 9.04 -5.78 -0.81
N ARG A 126 9.39 -6.41 -1.94
CA ARG A 126 8.57 -7.45 -2.57
C ARG A 126 8.35 -8.64 -1.62
N ALA A 127 9.41 -9.07 -0.95
CA ALA A 127 9.33 -10.14 0.04
C ALA A 127 8.42 -9.80 1.23
N ALA A 128 8.32 -8.53 1.63
CA ALA A 128 7.38 -8.07 2.65
C ALA A 128 5.94 -8.03 2.15
N ILE A 129 5.69 -7.50 0.94
CA ILE A 129 4.36 -7.51 0.29
C ILE A 129 3.84 -8.94 0.15
N ILE A 130 4.65 -9.87 -0.35
CA ILE A 130 4.25 -11.28 -0.49
C ILE A 130 3.89 -11.91 0.86
N ARG A 131 4.63 -11.59 1.93
CA ARG A 131 4.33 -12.10 3.28
C ARG A 131 3.04 -11.51 3.84
N TYR A 132 2.80 -10.23 3.61
CA TYR A 132 1.54 -9.58 3.94
C TYR A 132 0.37 -10.23 3.20
N LEU A 133 0.45 -10.41 1.88
CA LEU A 133 -0.62 -11.05 1.12
C LEU A 133 -0.87 -12.48 1.60
N LYS A 134 0.18 -13.27 1.88
CA LYS A 134 0.02 -14.61 2.49
C LYS A 134 -0.65 -14.56 3.86
N HIS A 135 -0.35 -13.54 4.67
CA HIS A 135 -1.03 -13.34 5.94
C HIS A 135 -2.53 -13.08 5.72
N VAL A 136 -2.90 -12.19 4.79
CA VAL A 136 -4.31 -11.95 4.43
C VAL A 136 -4.99 -13.24 3.96
N VAL A 137 -4.37 -14.00 3.05
CA VAL A 137 -4.94 -15.26 2.54
C VAL A 137 -5.25 -16.28 3.64
N HIS A 138 -4.44 -16.32 4.70
CA HIS A 138 -4.60 -17.27 5.80
C HIS A 138 -5.52 -16.80 6.92
N ASN A 139 -5.72 -15.49 7.08
CA ASN A 139 -6.40 -14.92 8.25
C ASN A 139 -7.68 -14.14 7.91
N ASP A 140 -7.91 -13.79 6.64
CA ASP A 140 -9.14 -13.13 6.20
C ASP A 140 -10.13 -14.16 5.61
N PRO A 141 -11.36 -14.27 6.14
CA PRO A 141 -12.32 -15.28 5.70
C PRO A 141 -13.13 -14.90 4.44
N SER A 142 -12.84 -13.78 3.76
CA SER A 142 -13.79 -13.15 2.82
C SER A 142 -13.17 -12.67 1.49
N LEU A 143 -13.71 -11.59 0.90
CA LEU A 143 -13.26 -10.96 -0.35
C LEU A 143 -11.78 -10.56 -0.33
N GLY A 144 -11.25 -10.20 0.85
CA GLY A 144 -9.84 -9.88 1.03
C GLY A 144 -8.91 -11.03 0.65
N LYS A 145 -9.35 -12.28 0.90
CA LYS A 145 -8.59 -13.48 0.55
C LYS A 145 -8.48 -13.67 -0.97
N GLU A 146 -9.59 -13.63 -1.69
CA GLU A 146 -9.60 -13.84 -3.15
C GLU A 146 -8.75 -12.78 -3.87
N ALA A 147 -8.91 -11.51 -3.47
CA ALA A 147 -8.10 -10.42 -4.01
C ALA A 147 -6.60 -10.63 -3.67
N ALA A 148 -6.26 -11.05 -2.45
CA ALA A 148 -4.87 -11.32 -2.07
C ALA A 148 -4.27 -12.53 -2.81
N GLU A 149 -5.03 -13.60 -3.04
CA GLU A 149 -4.61 -14.75 -3.84
C GLU A 149 -4.33 -14.34 -5.29
N GLN A 150 -5.20 -13.51 -5.87
CA GLN A 150 -5.00 -12.95 -7.20
C GLN A 150 -3.71 -12.11 -7.26
N ARG A 151 -3.52 -11.17 -6.33
CA ARG A 151 -2.32 -10.32 -6.29
C ARG A 151 -1.03 -11.16 -6.11
N LEU A 152 -1.07 -12.21 -5.30
CA LEU A 152 0.05 -13.14 -5.15
C LEU A 152 0.41 -13.81 -6.48
N HIS A 153 -0.60 -14.34 -7.19
CA HIS A 153 -0.40 -14.99 -8.47
C HIS A 153 0.20 -14.02 -9.50
N GLU A 154 -0.33 -12.81 -9.59
CA GLU A 154 0.15 -11.77 -10.51
C GLU A 154 1.61 -11.41 -10.22
N ILE A 155 1.95 -11.10 -8.97
CA ILE A 155 3.33 -10.76 -8.57
C ILE A 155 4.28 -11.93 -8.90
N GLN A 156 3.91 -13.16 -8.59
CA GLN A 156 4.79 -14.33 -8.78
C GLN A 156 5.00 -14.73 -10.25
N THR A 157 4.04 -14.44 -11.12
CA THR A 157 4.08 -14.88 -12.52
C THR A 157 4.46 -13.78 -13.50
N ARG A 158 4.22 -12.52 -13.16
CA ARG A 158 4.38 -11.37 -14.07
C ARG A 158 5.58 -10.51 -13.74
N THR A 159 6.16 -10.66 -12.56
CA THR A 159 7.39 -9.93 -12.18
C THR A 159 8.57 -10.88 -12.31
N GLY A 160 9.66 -10.42 -12.93
CA GLY A 160 10.83 -11.24 -13.23
C GLY A 160 11.33 -11.99 -12.00
N LYS A 161 11.86 -13.20 -12.19
CA LYS A 161 12.50 -13.97 -11.11
C LYS A 161 13.62 -13.11 -10.50
N GLY A 162 13.36 -12.55 -9.32
CA GLY A 162 14.40 -11.95 -8.49
C GLY A 162 15.47 -12.96 -8.11
#